data_AF-A0A7Y1VPB4-F1
#
_entry.id   AF-A0A7Y1VPB4-F1
#
_cell.length_a   1.000
_cell.length_b   1.000
_cell.length_c   1.000
_cell.angle_alpha   90.00
_cell.angle_beta   90.00
_cell.angle_gamma   90.00
#
_symmetry.space_group_name_H-M   'P 1'
#
loop_
_entity.id
_entity.type
_entity.pdbx_description
1 polymer ?
#
loop_
_entity_poly.entity_id
_entity_poly.type
_entity_poly.pdbx_seq_one_letter_code
_entity_poly.pdbx_strand_id
1 'polypeptide(L)'
;NYSHYSRVIVDIFYDHFLAANWATYSDIPLESFTESFYDMIETHYHILPIGIRRMMPYMIADNWLLSYGTIEGIGRVLSGMNRRTQNKSKMQYAVIDLEAHYEEFEIEFTSLFEELIIFSRQKMKSL
;
A
#
# COMPACT_ATOMS: atom_id res chain seq x y z
N ASN A 1 -19.95 -3.37 6.65
CA ASN A 1 -19.74 -2.95 8.05
C ASN A 1 -18.62 -1.90 8.24
N TYR A 2 -18.23 -1.11 7.21
CA TYR A 2 -17.12 -0.14 7.32
C TYR A 2 -17.48 1.30 6.90
N SER A 3 -18.72 1.58 6.48
CA SER A 3 -19.16 2.91 6.02
C SER A 3 -18.18 3.51 5.00
N HIS A 4 -17.83 4.80 5.11
CA HIS A 4 -16.90 5.50 4.21
C HIS A 4 -15.46 4.97 4.24
N TYR A 5 -15.10 4.11 5.18
CA TYR A 5 -13.75 3.53 5.27
C TYR A 5 -13.54 2.34 4.33
N SER A 6 -14.60 1.83 3.68
CA SER A 6 -14.48 0.70 2.75
C SER A 6 -13.51 1.00 1.60
N ARG A 7 -13.51 2.22 1.06
CA ARG A 7 -12.59 2.62 -0.01
C ARG A 7 -11.14 2.55 0.44
N VAL A 8 -10.86 3.10 1.61
CA VAL A 8 -9.52 3.09 2.22
C VAL A 8 -9.03 1.67 2.47
N ILE A 9 -9.92 0.77 2.90
CA ILE A 9 -9.58 -0.64 3.10
C ILE A 9 -9.22 -1.31 1.77
N VAL A 10 -10.03 -1.10 0.72
CA VAL A 10 -9.76 -1.66 -0.61
C VAL A 10 -8.43 -1.13 -1.17
N ASP A 11 -8.14 0.16 -1.01
CA ASP A 11 -6.86 0.74 -1.42
C ASP A 11 -5.68 0.03 -0.73
N ILE A 12 -5.78 -0.24 0.58
CA ILE A 12 -4.76 -0.97 1.34
C ILE A 12 -4.62 -2.43 0.87
N PHE A 13 -5.72 -3.10 0.54
CA PHE A 13 -5.67 -4.45 -0.02
C PHE A 13 -4.99 -4.45 -1.38
N TYR A 14 -5.23 -3.47 -2.23
CA TYR A 14 -4.60 -3.41 -3.55
C TYR A 14 -3.11 -3.06 -3.45
N ASP A 15 -2.73 -2.16 -2.54
CA ASP A 15 -1.32 -1.92 -2.21
C ASP A 15 -0.65 -3.20 -1.67
N HIS A 16 -1.38 -4.03 -0.92
CA HIS A 16 -0.90 -5.34 -0.46
C HIS A 16 -0.60 -6.27 -1.62
N PHE A 17 -1.57 -6.49 -2.52
CA PHE A 17 -1.36 -7.40 -3.65
C PHE A 17 -0.27 -6.90 -4.60
N LEU A 18 -0.15 -5.58 -4.78
CA LEU A 18 0.97 -5.00 -5.53
C LEU A 18 2.31 -5.35 -4.89
N ALA A 19 2.44 -5.20 -3.57
CA ALA A 19 3.67 -5.49 -2.84
C ALA A 19 3.95 -7.00 -2.72
N ALA A 20 2.94 -7.82 -2.48
CA ALA A 20 3.05 -9.27 -2.37
C ALA A 20 3.43 -9.92 -3.71
N ASN A 21 2.88 -9.41 -4.82
CA ASN A 21 3.14 -9.89 -6.18
C ASN A 21 4.15 -9.02 -6.94
N TRP A 22 4.99 -8.28 -6.23
CA TRP A 22 5.88 -7.27 -6.80
C TRP A 22 6.77 -7.79 -7.95
N ALA A 23 7.26 -9.02 -7.84
CA ALA A 23 8.10 -9.66 -8.85
C ALA A 23 7.42 -9.85 -10.22
N THR A 24 6.08 -9.78 -10.28
CA THR A 24 5.31 -9.80 -11.54
C THR A 24 5.38 -8.45 -12.26
N TYR A 25 5.61 -7.36 -11.53
CA TYR A 25 5.49 -6.00 -12.04
C TYR A 25 6.82 -5.26 -12.18
N SER A 26 7.87 -5.74 -11.49
CA SER A 26 9.20 -5.13 -11.49
C SER A 26 10.30 -6.18 -11.39
N ASP A 27 11.37 -5.98 -12.15
CA ASP A 27 12.59 -6.78 -12.07
C ASP A 27 13.47 -6.42 -10.85
N ILE A 28 13.17 -5.29 -10.18
CA ILE A 28 13.89 -4.84 -8.98
C ILE A 28 13.17 -5.44 -7.77
N PRO A 29 13.85 -6.17 -6.86
CA PRO A 29 13.24 -6.68 -5.64
C PRO A 29 12.59 -5.56 -4.82
N LEU A 30 11.45 -5.86 -4.19
CA LEU A 30 10.70 -4.87 -3.41
C LEU A 30 11.57 -4.24 -2.34
N GLU A 31 12.34 -5.05 -1.60
CA GLU A 31 13.26 -4.57 -0.57
C GLU A 31 14.25 -3.53 -1.12
N SER A 32 14.95 -3.85 -2.20
CA SER A 32 15.91 -2.92 -2.84
C SER A 32 15.23 -1.65 -3.36
N PHE A 33 14.01 -1.76 -3.90
CA PHE A 33 13.23 -0.59 -4.31
C PHE A 33 12.88 0.28 -3.11
N THR A 34 12.42 -0.31 -2.01
CA THR A 34 12.01 0.44 -0.81
C THR A 34 13.18 1.13 -0.12
N GLU A 35 14.34 0.48 -0.02
CA GLU A 35 15.57 1.08 0.49
C GLU A 35 16.00 2.27 -0.37
N SER A 36 16.08 2.07 -1.69
CA SER A 36 16.44 3.14 -2.63
C SER A 36 15.45 4.31 -2.56
N PHE A 37 14.16 4.01 -2.37
CA PHE A 37 13.15 5.02 -2.18
C PHE A 37 13.40 5.80 -0.89
N TYR A 38 13.63 5.13 0.25
CA TYR A 38 13.93 5.77 1.53
C TYR A 38 15.17 6.67 1.48
N ASP A 39 16.26 6.19 0.89
CA ASP A 39 17.48 6.97 0.68
C ASP A 39 17.20 8.26 -0.13
N MET A 40 16.36 8.14 -1.17
CA MET A 40 15.96 9.29 -1.99
C MET A 40 15.17 10.32 -1.17
N ILE A 41 14.24 9.90 -0.31
CA ILE A 41 13.43 10.83 0.51
C ILE A 41 14.30 11.54 1.54
N GLU A 42 15.21 10.81 2.19
CA GLU A 42 16.15 11.40 3.16
C GLU A 42 17.09 12.40 2.49
N THR A 43 17.65 12.04 1.33
CA THR A 43 18.53 12.93 0.54
C THR A 43 17.82 14.24 0.18
N HIS A 44 16.52 14.17 -0.10
CA HIS A 44 15.71 15.31 -0.53
C HIS A 44 14.88 15.93 0.61
N TYR A 45 15.22 15.65 1.87
CA TYR A 45 14.43 16.04 3.04
C TYR A 45 13.97 17.51 3.03
N HIS A 46 14.84 18.43 2.60
CA HIS A 46 14.57 19.87 2.62
C HIS A 46 13.50 20.33 1.63
N ILE A 47 13.26 19.61 0.53
CA ILE A 47 12.23 19.95 -0.46
C ILE A 47 10.86 19.32 -0.14
N LEU A 48 10.81 18.38 0.82
CA LEU A 48 9.57 17.70 1.18
C LEU A 48 8.60 18.65 1.89
N PRO A 49 7.28 18.51 1.66
CA PRO A 49 6.26 19.19 2.47
C PRO A 49 6.40 18.84 3.97
N ILE A 50 6.03 19.77 4.86
CA ILE A 50 6.14 19.61 6.32
C ILE A 50 5.47 18.31 6.82
N GLY A 51 4.31 17.96 6.27
CA GLY A 51 3.59 16.74 6.64
C GLY A 51 4.40 15.47 6.36
N ILE A 52 5.06 15.40 5.20
CA ILE A 52 5.90 14.27 4.82
C ILE A 52 7.14 14.21 5.70
N ARG A 53 7.79 15.35 5.99
CA ARG A 53 8.94 15.40 6.91
C ARG A 53 8.62 14.84 8.30
N ARG A 54 7.42 15.09 8.81
CA ARG A 54 6.97 14.56 10.12
C ARG A 54 6.68 13.06 10.08
N MET A 55 6.22 12.55 8.95
CA MET A 55 5.86 11.15 8.77
C MET A 55 7.06 10.26 8.42
N MET A 56 8.02 10.80 7.68
CA MET A 56 9.17 10.08 7.12
C MET A 56 9.93 9.23 8.13
N PRO A 57 10.29 9.71 9.35
CA PRO A 57 11.05 8.88 10.30
C PRO A 57 10.33 7.60 10.69
N TYR A 58 8.99 7.64 10.83
CA TYR A 58 8.18 6.46 11.15
C TYR A 58 8.05 5.52 9.95
N MET A 59 7.89 6.10 8.76
CA MET A 59 7.78 5.33 7.52
C MET A 59 9.02 4.49 7.24
N ILE A 60 10.20 5.05 7.50
CA ILE A 60 11.50 4.38 7.34
C ILE A 60 11.71 3.36 8.47
N ALA A 61 11.54 3.77 9.73
CA ALA A 61 11.81 2.92 10.89
C ALA A 61 10.97 1.63 10.91
N ASP A 62 9.71 1.72 10.45
CA ASP A 62 8.79 0.58 10.40
C ASP A 62 8.75 -0.09 9.00
N ASN A 63 9.60 0.35 8.07
CA ASN A 63 9.65 -0.10 6.66
C ASN A 63 8.25 -0.28 6.04
N TRP A 64 7.46 0.80 6.05
CA TRP A 64 6.05 0.72 5.69
C TRP A 64 5.83 0.08 4.32
N LEU A 65 6.59 0.47 3.30
CA LEU A 65 6.36 -0.02 1.93
C LEU A 65 6.63 -1.52 1.81
N LEU A 66 7.70 -2.03 2.43
CA LEU A 66 7.96 -3.46 2.43
C LEU A 66 6.92 -4.22 3.25
N SER A 67 6.45 -3.65 4.36
CA SER A 67 5.49 -4.29 5.25
C SER A 67 4.17 -4.62 4.55
N TYR A 68 3.80 -3.85 3.52
CA TYR A 68 2.61 -4.15 2.72
C TYR A 68 2.69 -5.49 1.99
N GLY A 69 3.86 -6.08 1.78
CA GLY A 69 3.99 -7.40 1.15
C GLY A 69 3.49 -8.57 2.02
N THR A 70 3.04 -8.32 3.25
CA THR A 70 2.61 -9.36 4.19
C THR A 70 1.26 -9.04 4.84
N ILE A 71 0.45 -10.07 5.10
CA ILE A 71 -0.83 -9.95 5.82
C ILE A 71 -0.61 -9.33 7.21
N GLU A 72 0.45 -9.74 7.91
CA GLU A 72 0.79 -9.17 9.22
C GLU A 72 1.07 -7.66 9.14
N GLY A 73 1.87 -7.24 8.15
CA GLY A 73 2.22 -5.83 7.97
C GLY A 73 0.99 -4.96 7.71
N ILE A 74 0.10 -5.36 6.80
CA ILE A 74 -1.14 -4.61 6.56
C ILE A 74 -2.11 -4.67 7.73
N GLY A 75 -2.13 -5.75 8.52
CA GLY A 75 -2.89 -5.83 9.77
C GLY A 75 -2.45 -4.75 10.78
N ARG A 76 -1.13 -4.48 10.87
CA ARG A 76 -0.58 -3.40 11.69
C ARG A 76 -0.96 -2.03 11.15
N VAL A 77 -0.92 -1.82 9.82
CA VAL A 77 -1.35 -0.57 9.17
C VAL A 77 -2.81 -0.27 9.47
N LEU A 78 -3.71 -1.23 9.23
CA LEU A 78 -5.15 -1.12 9.49
C LEU A 78 -5.46 -0.82 10.96
N SER A 79 -4.74 -1.46 11.88
CA SER A 79 -4.83 -1.20 13.32
C SER A 79 -4.39 0.22 13.67
N GLY A 80 -3.26 0.68 13.10
CA GLY A 80 -2.76 2.04 13.26
C GLY A 80 -3.75 3.10 12.75
N MET A 81 -4.39 2.84 11.61
CA MET A 81 -5.41 3.73 11.04
C MET A 81 -6.69 3.74 11.87
N ASN A 82 -7.14 2.59 12.38
CA ASN A 82 -8.27 2.54 13.30
C ASN A 82 -8.02 3.36 14.58
N ARG A 83 -6.81 3.32 15.12
CA ARG A 83 -6.45 4.15 16.29
C ARG A 83 -6.59 5.65 15.98
N ARG A 84 -6.23 6.10 14.77
CA ARG A 84 -6.40 7.50 14.32
C ARG A 84 -7.87 7.92 14.20
N THR A 85 -8.79 6.98 13.99
CA THR A 85 -10.24 7.24 13.93
C THR A 85 -10.93 7.11 15.30
N GLN A 86 -10.17 7.09 16.40
CA GLN A 86 -10.69 6.83 17.75
C GLN A 86 -11.44 5.48 17.83
N ASN A 87 -10.97 4.48 17.08
CA ASN A 87 -11.53 3.14 17.01
C ASN A 87 -12.96 3.04 16.45
N LYS A 88 -13.46 4.10 15.79
CA LYS A 88 -14.81 4.13 15.21
C LYS A 88 -14.89 3.41 13.88
N SER A 89 -13.78 3.33 13.12
CA SER A 89 -13.79 2.78 11.77
C SER A 89 -13.81 1.26 11.71
N LYS A 90 -13.40 0.58 12.79
CA LYS A 90 -13.34 -0.89 12.88
C LYS A 90 -12.38 -1.54 11.85
N MET A 91 -11.48 -0.75 11.27
CA MET A 91 -10.56 -1.21 10.20
C MET A 91 -9.62 -2.32 10.63
N GLN A 92 -9.33 -2.46 11.93
CA GLN A 92 -8.52 -3.56 12.46
C GLN A 92 -9.10 -4.94 12.18
N TYR A 93 -10.41 -5.06 11.91
CA TYR A 93 -11.03 -6.33 11.56
C TYR A 93 -11.00 -6.62 10.06
N ALA A 94 -10.63 -5.65 9.22
CA ALA A 94 -10.60 -5.85 7.77
C ALA A 94 -9.58 -6.90 7.34
N VAL A 95 -8.51 -7.13 8.12
CA VAL A 95 -7.56 -8.21 7.86
C VAL A 95 -8.23 -9.60 7.89
N ILE A 96 -9.27 -9.78 8.72
CA ILE A 96 -10.04 -11.03 8.79
C ILE A 96 -10.83 -11.23 7.49
N ASP A 97 -11.42 -10.16 6.96
CA ASP A 97 -12.15 -10.21 5.69
C ASP A 97 -11.19 -10.48 4.53
N LEU A 98 -9.99 -9.89 4.56
CA LEU A 98 -8.95 -10.18 3.57
C LEU A 98 -8.54 -11.65 3.61
N GLU A 99 -8.25 -12.21 4.79
CA GLU A 99 -7.87 -13.62 4.92
C GLU A 99 -8.99 -14.56 4.45
N ALA A 100 -10.25 -14.22 4.75
CA ALA A 100 -11.40 -15.03 4.35
C ALA A 100 -11.65 -15.06 2.83
N HIS A 101 -11.28 -13.97 2.14
CA HIS A 101 -11.55 -13.77 0.70
C HIS A 101 -10.28 -13.45 -0.08
N TYR A 102 -9.13 -13.95 0.37
CA TYR A 102 -7.82 -13.53 -0.13
C TYR A 102 -7.68 -13.75 -1.64
N GLU A 103 -8.03 -14.95 -2.12
CA GLU A 103 -7.98 -15.31 -3.53
C GLU A 103 -8.96 -14.48 -4.38
N GLU A 104 -10.16 -14.18 -3.86
CA GLU A 104 -11.15 -13.38 -4.58
C GLU A 104 -10.65 -11.95 -4.81
N PHE A 105 -10.09 -11.33 -3.76
CA PHE A 105 -9.50 -10.00 -3.88
C PHE A 105 -8.24 -9.99 -4.77
N GLU A 106 -7.42 -11.04 -4.72
CA GLU A 106 -6.23 -11.15 -5.57
C GLU A 106 -6.59 -11.22 -7.05
N ILE A 107 -7.61 -12.01 -7.39
CA ILE A 107 -8.12 -12.14 -8.76
C ILE A 107 -8.68 -10.80 -9.24
N GLU A 108 -9.48 -10.13 -8.40
CA GLU A 108 -10.04 -8.81 -8.73
C GLU A 108 -8.93 -7.78 -8.95
N PHE A 109 -7.97 -7.70 -8.03
CA PHE A 109 -6.81 -6.82 -8.15
C PHE A 109 -6.03 -7.10 -9.43
N THR A 110 -5.70 -8.37 -9.70
CA THR A 110 -4.89 -8.75 -10.86
C THR A 110 -5.56 -8.34 -12.16
N SER A 111 -6.87 -8.63 -12.30
CA SER A 111 -7.66 -8.24 -13.47
C SER A 111 -7.69 -6.73 -13.65
N LEU A 112 -7.96 -5.97 -12.58
CA LEU A 112 -8.03 -4.51 -12.64
C LEU A 112 -6.66 -3.89 -12.96
N PHE A 113 -5.60 -4.37 -12.33
CA PHE A 113 -4.27 -3.80 -12.46
C PHE A 113 -3.69 -4.04 -13.86
N GLU A 114 -3.99 -5.18 -14.49
CA GLU A 114 -3.63 -5.43 -15.89
C GLU A 114 -4.30 -4.41 -16.82
N GLU A 115 -5.60 -4.16 -16.67
CA GLU A 115 -6.31 -3.12 -17.43
C GLU A 115 -5.69 -1.73 -17.21
N LEU A 116 -5.32 -1.41 -15.95
CA LEU A 116 -4.68 -0.14 -15.61
C LEU A 116 -3.31 0.01 -16.29
N ILE A 117 -2.50 -1.05 -16.34
CA ILE A 117 -1.21 -1.05 -17.03
C ILE A 117 -1.41 -0.79 -18.53
N ILE A 118 -2.37 -1.48 -19.15
CA ILE A 118 -2.69 -1.32 -20.58
C ILE A 118 -3.12 0.12 -20.85
N PHE A 119 -4.08 0.62 -20.08
CA PHE A 119 -4.58 1.99 -20.20
C PHE A 119 -3.46 3.01 -20.03
N SER A 120 -2.61 2.86 -19.02
CA SER A 120 -1.50 3.77 -18.72
C SER A 120 -0.50 3.81 -19.88
N ARG A 121 -0.14 2.64 -20.43
CA ARG A 121 0.75 2.54 -21.61
C ARG A 121 0.15 3.20 -22.85
N GLN A 122 -1.15 3.03 -23.08
CA GLN A 122 -1.85 3.71 -24.18
C GLN A 122 -1.89 5.22 -23.98
N LYS A 123 -2.17 5.66 -22.75
CA LYS A 123 -2.24 7.08 -22.41
C LYS A 123 -0.90 7.76 -22.60
N MET A 124 0.21 7.14 -22.21
CA MET A 124 1.56 7.66 -22.42
C MET A 124 1.91 7.87 -23.89
N LYS A 125 1.41 7.02 -24.80
CA LYS A 125 1.62 7.18 -26.26
C LYS A 125 0.78 8.30 -26.86
N SER A 126 -0.27 8.75 -26.18
CA SER A 126 -1.18 9.80 -26.62
C SER A 126 -0.83 11.20 -26.13
N LEU A 127 0.17 11.30 -25.23
CA LEU A 127 0.75 12.54 -24.72
C LEU A 127 1.96 12.95 -25.56
#